data_AF-F0S1Z3-F1
#
_entry.id   AF-F0S1Z3-F1
#
_cell.length_a   1.000
_cell.length_b   1.000
_cell.length_c   1.000
_cell.angle_alpha   90.00
_cell.angle_beta   90.00
_cell.angle_gamma   90.00
#
_symmetry.space_group_name_H-M   'P 1'
#
loop_
_entity.id
_entity.type
_entity.pdbx_description
1 polymer ?
#
loop_
_entity_poly.entity_id
_entity_poly.type
_entity_poly.pdbx_seq_one_letter_code
_entity_poly.pdbx_strand_id
1 'polypeptide(L)'
;MKRSGFTLIEMAIILVILGLILGIGMGTMIQFIKWNKRKETKNLLNSQVEQVIGTISSSKKIDLSQIPKVKDSYSQDIITIVAYKVTSNFLSPKNATVCDLKDTELTYKDNATGMTVNNVAFIVFSKGSDYTSDTYCNDVKVTNDIACNGTITTDSTKDLVRFVTLPELKNYLGCLGNPLKILNNELPSGIVGESYYAEVMAIGGIKPYKWCYSGLPPSGINITPNAVCPNYQESSILTLSGMPSNLTSASIKICVEDSNTPSSYKSCKDFIIVINSSGNGTSSSETGENNSNCASGYSFRFTAVNLGQNWIWVWPLRYSYNDREGVEEKIFLIPEGSTRNYSSPYTLYGRDFISVTFYWRGNEYVPLARNVSELDANGDCDIQVKCVIPYNYDGRDLTVVTCSSE
;
A
#
# COMPACT_ATOMS: atom_id res chain seq x y z
N MET A 1 -18.21 -80.48 21.35
CA MET A 1 -18.01 -79.37 20.39
C MET A 1 -18.71 -79.71 19.09
N LYS A 2 -19.87 -79.10 18.82
CA LYS A 2 -20.65 -79.30 17.59
C LYS A 2 -19.98 -78.46 16.49
N ARG A 3 -19.17 -79.10 15.62
CA ARG A 3 -18.59 -78.42 14.45
C ARG A 3 -19.71 -78.21 13.43
N SER A 4 -20.19 -76.98 13.29
CA SER A 4 -21.04 -76.57 12.17
C SER A 4 -20.20 -76.60 10.91
N GLY A 5 -20.39 -77.63 10.07
CA GLY A 5 -19.81 -77.65 8.73
C GLY A 5 -20.49 -76.60 7.87
N PHE A 6 -19.71 -75.78 7.18
CA PHE A 6 -20.23 -74.80 6.22
C PHE A 6 -21.00 -75.53 5.13
N THR A 7 -22.19 -75.03 4.82
CA THR A 7 -22.96 -75.57 3.71
C THR A 7 -22.31 -75.16 2.40
N LEU A 8 -22.38 -76.04 1.38
CA LEU A 8 -21.77 -75.79 0.08
C LEU A 8 -22.32 -74.50 -0.57
N ILE A 9 -23.56 -74.13 -0.22
CA ILE A 9 -24.20 -72.90 -0.69
C ILE A 9 -23.64 -71.63 -0.04
N GLU A 10 -23.27 -71.66 1.24
CA GLU A 10 -22.61 -70.52 1.89
C GLU A 10 -21.23 -70.25 1.29
N MET A 11 -20.45 -71.31 1.01
CA MET A 11 -19.16 -71.18 0.34
C MET A 11 -19.31 -70.64 -1.09
N ALA A 12 -20.33 -71.09 -1.82
CA ALA A 12 -20.60 -70.58 -3.17
C ALA A 12 -20.99 -69.10 -3.16
N ILE A 13 -21.82 -68.66 -2.21
CA ILE A 13 -22.22 -67.25 -2.07
C ILE A 13 -21.00 -66.37 -1.71
N ILE A 14 -20.14 -66.81 -0.80
CA ILE A 14 -18.92 -66.08 -0.42
C ILE A 14 -17.99 -65.90 -1.63
N LEU A 15 -17.79 -66.94 -2.44
CA LEU A 15 -16.95 -66.87 -3.64
C LEU A 15 -17.54 -65.95 -4.71
N VAL A 16 -18.86 -65.95 -4.89
CA VAL A 16 -19.53 -65.02 -5.81
C VAL A 16 -19.39 -63.58 -5.35
N ILE A 17 -19.58 -63.30 -4.05
CA ILE A 17 -19.42 -61.96 -3.48
C ILE A 17 -17.96 -61.50 -3.60
N LEU A 18 -16.99 -62.35 -3.31
CA LEU A 18 -15.56 -62.05 -3.50
C LEU A 18 -15.23 -61.77 -4.97
N GLY A 19 -15.77 -62.57 -5.90
CA GLY A 19 -15.60 -62.33 -7.33
C GLY A 19 -16.17 -60.98 -7.79
N LEU A 20 -17.34 -60.60 -7.25
CA LEU A 20 -18.00 -59.33 -7.55
C LEU A 20 -17.22 -58.13 -6.97
N ILE A 21 -16.76 -58.23 -5.73
CA ILE A 21 -15.95 -57.20 -5.07
C ILE A 21 -14.62 -57.00 -5.79
N LEU A 22 -13.94 -58.10 -6.18
CA LEU A 22 -12.70 -58.04 -6.96
C LEU A 22 -12.94 -57.45 -8.35
N GLY A 23 -14.05 -57.78 -9.01
CA GLY A 23 -14.42 -57.24 -10.32
C GLY A 23 -14.69 -55.73 -10.31
N ILE A 24 -15.43 -55.22 -9.31
CA ILE A 24 -15.75 -53.79 -9.20
C ILE A 24 -14.55 -52.97 -8.72
N GLY A 25 -13.72 -53.53 -7.83
CA GLY A 25 -12.58 -52.82 -7.23
C GLY A 25 -11.47 -52.47 -8.23
N MET A 26 -11.25 -53.29 -9.26
CA MET A 26 -10.12 -53.10 -10.19
C MET A 26 -10.26 -51.87 -11.10
N GLY A 27 -11.46 -51.55 -11.57
CA GLY A 27 -11.68 -50.41 -12.48
C GLY A 27 -11.52 -49.05 -11.80
N THR A 28 -12.02 -48.93 -10.56
CA THR A 28 -11.91 -47.69 -9.76
C THR A 28 -10.48 -47.48 -9.27
N MET A 29 -9.76 -48.55 -8.92
CA MET A 29 -8.35 -48.48 -8.49
C MET A 29 -7.44 -47.81 -9.52
N ILE A 30 -7.62 -48.09 -10.82
CA ILE A 30 -6.82 -47.47 -11.89
C ILE A 30 -7.07 -45.95 -11.96
N GLN A 31 -8.31 -45.51 -11.80
CA GLN A 31 -8.65 -44.09 -11.78
C GLN A 31 -8.10 -43.39 -10.54
N PHE A 32 -8.12 -44.04 -9.37
CA PHE A 32 -7.49 -43.53 -8.16
C PHE A 32 -5.97 -43.39 -8.32
N ILE A 33 -5.30 -44.35 -8.97
CA ILE A 33 -3.85 -44.24 -9.26
C ILE A 33 -3.58 -43.03 -10.17
N LYS A 34 -4.35 -42.84 -11.25
CA LYS A 34 -4.20 -41.69 -12.15
C LYS A 34 -4.44 -40.37 -11.42
N TRP A 35 -5.50 -40.29 -10.62
CA TRP A 35 -5.81 -39.10 -9.82
C TRP A 35 -4.69 -38.78 -8.83
N ASN A 36 -4.19 -39.79 -8.11
CA ASN A 36 -3.09 -39.62 -7.16
C ASN A 36 -1.80 -39.15 -7.85
N LYS A 37 -1.44 -39.77 -8.99
CA LYS A 37 -0.30 -39.34 -9.81
C LYS A 37 -0.43 -37.91 -10.32
N ARG A 38 -1.62 -37.50 -10.81
CA ARG A 38 -1.85 -36.10 -11.23
C ARG A 38 -1.71 -35.13 -10.05
N LYS A 39 -2.22 -35.50 -8.88
CA LYS A 39 -2.09 -34.68 -7.66
C LYS A 39 -0.62 -34.54 -7.24
N GLU A 40 0.12 -35.63 -7.21
CA GLU A 40 1.55 -35.65 -6.91
C GLU A 40 2.35 -34.81 -7.94
N THR A 41 2.06 -34.97 -9.23
CA THR A 41 2.68 -34.15 -10.29
C THR A 41 2.40 -32.65 -10.10
N LYS A 42 1.19 -32.25 -9.69
CA LYS A 42 0.90 -30.83 -9.39
C LYS A 42 1.76 -30.28 -8.25
N ASN A 43 1.99 -31.09 -7.21
CA ASN A 43 2.87 -30.70 -6.11
C ASN A 43 4.33 -30.60 -6.58
N LEU A 44 4.77 -31.51 -7.45
CA LEU A 44 6.11 -31.49 -8.04
C LEU A 44 6.29 -30.27 -8.97
N LEU A 45 5.26 -29.84 -9.71
CA LEU A 45 5.31 -28.60 -10.48
C LEU A 45 5.50 -27.37 -9.59
N ASN A 46 4.80 -27.29 -8.45
CA ASN A 46 5.02 -26.20 -7.49
C ASN A 46 6.44 -26.23 -6.91
N SER A 47 6.95 -27.42 -6.59
CA SER A 47 8.35 -27.57 -6.16
C SER A 47 9.34 -27.14 -7.25
N GLN A 48 9.07 -27.45 -8.52
CA GLN A 48 9.89 -26.97 -9.64
C GLN A 48 9.86 -25.44 -9.75
N VAL A 49 8.68 -24.82 -9.59
CA VAL A 49 8.56 -23.35 -9.55
C VAL A 49 9.45 -22.75 -8.46
N GLU A 50 9.41 -23.29 -7.25
CA GLU A 50 10.25 -22.84 -6.14
C GLU A 50 11.74 -23.00 -6.42
N GLN A 51 12.15 -24.11 -7.06
CA GLN A 51 13.55 -24.33 -7.46
C GLN A 51 14.00 -23.33 -8.52
N VAL A 52 13.18 -23.07 -9.53
CA VAL A 52 13.46 -22.05 -10.57
C VAL A 52 13.61 -20.67 -9.92
N ILE A 53 12.70 -20.29 -9.03
CA ILE A 53 12.77 -19.02 -8.27
C ILE A 53 14.05 -18.96 -7.42
N GLY A 54 14.41 -20.05 -6.75
CA GLY A 54 15.64 -20.14 -5.95
C GLY A 54 16.90 -19.89 -6.77
N THR A 55 16.99 -20.47 -7.97
CA THR A 55 18.10 -20.24 -8.91
C THR A 55 18.15 -18.78 -9.38
N ILE A 56 17.00 -18.14 -9.60
CA ILE A 56 16.92 -16.72 -9.98
C ILE A 56 17.33 -15.81 -8.83
N SER A 57 16.95 -16.15 -7.60
CA SER A 57 17.30 -15.37 -6.41
C SER A 57 18.82 -15.33 -6.19
N SER A 58 19.51 -16.46 -6.40
CA SER A 58 20.96 -16.56 -6.22
C SER A 58 21.76 -15.91 -7.36
N SER A 59 21.37 -16.16 -8.61
CA SER A 59 22.13 -15.69 -9.79
C SER A 59 21.66 -14.35 -10.34
N LYS A 60 20.51 -13.83 -9.86
CA LYS A 60 19.79 -12.63 -10.32
C LYS A 60 19.37 -12.66 -11.80
N LYS A 61 19.56 -13.79 -12.48
CA LYS A 61 19.30 -14.05 -13.90
C LYS A 61 18.74 -15.47 -14.07
N ILE A 62 18.18 -15.79 -15.24
CA ILE A 62 17.86 -17.19 -15.56
C ILE A 62 18.94 -17.78 -16.45
N ASP A 63 19.54 -18.86 -15.97
CA ASP A 63 20.31 -19.81 -16.78
C ASP A 63 19.60 -21.16 -16.75
N LEU A 64 19.07 -21.57 -17.90
CA LEU A 64 18.34 -22.84 -18.07
C LEU A 64 19.21 -24.05 -17.70
N SER A 65 20.53 -23.97 -17.85
CA SER A 65 21.44 -25.07 -17.52
C SER A 65 21.57 -25.32 -16.01
N GLN A 66 21.22 -24.33 -15.19
CA GLN A 66 21.27 -24.40 -13.73
C GLN A 66 19.93 -24.81 -13.10
N ILE A 67 18.89 -25.00 -13.90
CA ILE A 67 17.59 -25.44 -13.41
C ILE A 67 17.67 -26.95 -13.13
N PRO A 68 17.38 -27.41 -11.89
CA PRO A 68 17.38 -28.83 -11.59
C PRO A 68 16.30 -29.56 -12.40
N LYS A 69 16.63 -30.77 -12.86
CA LYS A 69 15.68 -31.65 -13.54
C LYS A 69 14.91 -32.48 -12.52
N VAL A 70 13.64 -32.16 -12.35
CA VAL A 70 12.70 -32.93 -11.52
C VAL A 70 11.87 -33.84 -12.41
N LYS A 71 11.66 -35.08 -11.98
CA LYS A 71 10.76 -36.02 -12.65
C LYS A 71 9.37 -35.96 -12.04
N ASP A 72 8.35 -36.09 -12.87
CA ASP A 72 6.97 -36.23 -12.44
C ASP A 72 6.64 -37.67 -11.99
N SER A 73 5.40 -37.89 -11.53
CA SER A 73 4.88 -39.21 -11.11
C SER A 73 4.73 -40.23 -12.25
N TYR A 74 5.01 -39.80 -13.48
CA TYR A 74 5.06 -40.61 -14.70
C TYR A 74 6.50 -40.87 -15.16
N SER A 75 7.49 -40.49 -14.33
CA SER A 75 8.93 -40.64 -14.62
C SER A 75 9.42 -39.84 -15.83
N GLN A 76 8.68 -38.81 -16.25
CA GLN A 76 9.10 -37.85 -17.27
C GLN A 76 9.71 -36.62 -16.61
N ASP A 77 10.69 -36.01 -17.28
CA ASP A 77 11.24 -34.73 -16.85
C ASP A 77 10.15 -33.65 -16.95
N ILE A 78 10.03 -32.83 -15.91
CA ILE A 78 9.26 -31.58 -15.93
C ILE A 78 10.04 -30.60 -16.80
N ILE A 79 9.33 -29.96 -17.74
CA ILE A 79 9.93 -29.06 -18.71
C ILE A 79 9.68 -27.62 -18.28
N THR A 80 10.71 -26.78 -18.37
CA THR A 80 10.67 -25.36 -18.05
C THR A 80 10.84 -24.51 -19.31
N ILE A 81 9.88 -23.62 -19.58
CA ILE A 81 9.95 -22.61 -20.61
C ILE A 81 10.11 -21.25 -19.95
N VAL A 82 11.13 -20.48 -20.34
CA VAL A 82 11.40 -19.16 -19.76
C VAL A 82 11.23 -18.09 -20.83
N ALA A 83 10.80 -16.89 -20.44
CA ALA A 83 10.79 -15.76 -21.37
C ALA A 83 12.24 -15.43 -21.78
N TYR A 84 12.45 -15.02 -23.03
CA TYR A 84 13.77 -14.69 -23.53
C TYR A 84 14.37 -13.49 -22.76
N LYS A 85 13.58 -12.46 -22.45
CA LYS A 85 14.02 -11.27 -21.69
C LYS A 85 14.53 -11.56 -20.27
N VAL A 86 14.11 -12.66 -19.63
CA VAL A 86 14.57 -13.02 -18.26
C VAL A 86 15.90 -13.79 -18.28
N THR A 87 16.38 -14.20 -19.45
CA THR A 87 17.65 -14.94 -19.59
C THR A 87 18.87 -14.02 -19.56
N SER A 88 20.02 -14.60 -19.20
CA SER A 88 21.31 -13.91 -19.08
C SER A 88 21.77 -13.16 -20.33
N ASN A 89 21.27 -13.54 -21.51
CA ASN A 89 21.72 -13.03 -22.81
C ASN A 89 21.08 -11.68 -23.19
N PHE A 90 20.02 -11.24 -22.51
CA PHE A 90 19.26 -10.03 -22.87
C PHE A 90 19.27 -8.92 -21.80
N LEU A 91 19.76 -9.20 -20.59
CA LEU A 91 19.91 -8.21 -19.53
C LEU A 91 21.08 -7.26 -19.84
N SER A 92 20.78 -6.18 -20.56
CA SER A 92 21.66 -5.05 -20.88
C SER A 92 21.18 -3.76 -20.18
N PRO A 93 22.03 -3.00 -19.47
CA PRO A 93 23.47 -3.20 -19.27
C PRO A 93 23.79 -4.44 -18.42
N LYS A 94 25.06 -4.87 -18.42
CA LYS A 94 25.57 -6.15 -17.86
C LYS A 94 25.12 -6.46 -16.42
N ASN A 95 24.73 -5.44 -15.66
CA ASN A 95 24.27 -5.48 -14.26
C ASN A 95 22.74 -5.54 -14.09
N ALA A 96 21.96 -5.51 -15.18
CA ALA A 96 20.51 -5.63 -15.11
C ALA A 96 20.11 -7.02 -14.59
N THR A 97 19.04 -7.03 -13.81
CA THR A 97 18.46 -8.18 -13.13
C THR A 97 17.01 -8.35 -13.55
N VAL A 98 16.39 -9.49 -13.20
CA VAL A 98 14.95 -9.71 -13.41
C VAL A 98 14.09 -8.58 -12.82
N CYS A 99 14.57 -7.94 -11.75
CA CYS A 99 13.87 -6.83 -11.09
C CYS A 99 13.77 -5.57 -11.95
N ASP A 100 14.72 -5.36 -12.86
CA ASP A 100 14.79 -4.20 -13.75
C ASP A 100 13.91 -4.36 -15.00
N LEU A 101 13.39 -5.57 -15.26
CA LEU A 101 12.55 -5.84 -16.43
C LEU A 101 11.18 -5.18 -16.31
N LYS A 102 10.77 -4.45 -17.32
CA LYS A 102 9.44 -3.84 -17.37
C LYS A 102 8.35 -4.83 -17.77
N ASP A 103 8.66 -5.69 -18.71
CA ASP A 103 7.71 -6.66 -19.25
C ASP A 103 8.44 -7.92 -19.69
N THR A 104 7.64 -8.92 -20.04
CA THR A 104 8.11 -10.07 -20.80
C THR A 104 7.27 -10.19 -22.05
N GLU A 105 7.90 -10.65 -23.11
CA GLU A 105 7.32 -10.92 -24.42
C GLU A 105 6.56 -12.25 -24.49
N LEU A 106 6.38 -12.92 -23.34
CA LEU A 106 5.81 -14.26 -23.26
C LEU A 106 4.35 -14.19 -22.80
N THR A 107 3.47 -14.77 -23.61
CA THR A 107 2.03 -14.92 -23.34
C THR A 107 1.70 -16.40 -23.23
N TYR A 108 0.95 -16.78 -22.20
CA TYR A 108 0.40 -18.13 -22.04
C TYR A 108 -1.04 -18.17 -22.51
N LYS A 109 -1.41 -19.21 -23.26
CA LYS A 109 -2.76 -19.49 -23.70
C LYS A 109 -3.10 -20.96 -23.49
N ASP A 110 -4.20 -21.21 -22.81
CA ASP A 110 -4.76 -22.55 -22.63
C ASP A 110 -5.94 -22.76 -23.58
N ASN A 111 -5.79 -23.68 -24.52
CA ASN A 111 -6.80 -23.99 -25.52
C ASN A 111 -8.01 -24.73 -24.92
N ALA A 112 -7.84 -25.41 -23.80
CA ALA A 112 -8.94 -26.12 -23.16
C ALA A 112 -9.87 -25.19 -22.38
N THR A 113 -9.30 -24.20 -21.68
CA THR A 113 -10.08 -23.27 -20.86
C THR A 113 -10.34 -21.92 -21.55
N GLY A 114 -9.62 -21.62 -22.63
CA GLY A 114 -9.63 -20.30 -23.28
C GLY A 114 -8.85 -19.22 -22.51
N MET A 115 -8.19 -19.58 -21.39
CA MET A 115 -7.46 -18.63 -20.55
C MET A 115 -6.26 -18.07 -21.30
N THR A 116 -6.07 -16.74 -21.22
CA THR A 116 -4.89 -16.05 -21.75
C THR A 116 -4.25 -15.20 -20.65
N VAL A 117 -2.94 -15.33 -20.47
CA VAL A 117 -2.16 -14.61 -19.46
C VAL A 117 -0.95 -13.98 -20.14
N ASN A 118 -0.83 -12.66 -20.05
CA ASN A 118 0.31 -11.91 -20.59
C ASN A 118 1.40 -11.72 -19.53
N ASN A 119 2.58 -11.26 -19.95
CA ASN A 119 3.72 -10.96 -19.08
C ASN A 119 4.14 -12.16 -18.22
N VAL A 120 4.21 -13.34 -18.83
CA VAL A 120 4.64 -14.57 -18.16
C VAL A 120 6.17 -14.57 -18.06
N ALA A 121 6.73 -14.84 -16.89
CA ALA A 121 8.18 -14.93 -16.72
C ALA A 121 8.70 -16.32 -17.11
N PHE A 122 8.03 -17.36 -16.64
CA PHE A 122 8.31 -18.73 -17.02
C PHE A 122 7.10 -19.65 -16.78
N ILE A 123 7.16 -20.83 -17.39
CA ILE A 123 6.16 -21.89 -17.30
C ILE A 123 6.90 -23.19 -17.02
N VAL A 124 6.35 -24.00 -16.11
CA VAL A 124 6.76 -25.39 -15.91
C VAL A 124 5.60 -26.30 -16.26
N PHE A 125 5.86 -27.38 -16.97
CA PHE A 125 4.81 -28.33 -17.34
C PHE A 125 5.28 -29.78 -17.36
N SER A 126 4.32 -30.67 -17.17
CA SER A 126 4.46 -32.12 -17.33
C SER A 126 3.57 -32.58 -18.49
N LYS A 127 4.10 -33.53 -19.28
CA LYS A 127 3.43 -34.19 -20.41
C LYS A 127 2.25 -35.08 -19.98
N GLY A 128 1.93 -35.14 -18.68
CA GLY A 128 0.83 -35.92 -18.16
C GLY A 128 0.93 -37.43 -18.45
N SER A 129 -0.23 -38.08 -18.55
CA SER A 129 -0.33 -39.54 -18.60
C SER A 129 -0.15 -40.16 -19.98
N ASP A 130 -0.22 -39.36 -21.04
CA ASP A 130 -0.03 -39.82 -22.42
C ASP A 130 1.43 -39.67 -22.89
N TYR A 131 2.29 -39.07 -22.06
CA TYR A 131 3.72 -38.85 -22.30
C TYR A 131 4.01 -37.96 -23.52
N THR A 132 2.99 -37.29 -24.05
CA THR A 132 3.11 -36.43 -25.22
C THR A 132 2.99 -34.97 -24.80
N SER A 133 3.88 -34.12 -25.34
CA SER A 133 3.71 -32.68 -25.14
C SER A 133 2.61 -32.18 -26.06
N ASP A 134 1.59 -31.58 -25.44
CA ASP A 134 0.56 -30.75 -26.06
C ASP A 134 0.82 -29.26 -25.79
N THR A 135 2.05 -28.92 -25.42
CA THR A 135 2.55 -27.57 -25.19
C THR A 135 3.45 -27.12 -26.35
N TYR A 136 3.17 -25.94 -26.90
CA TYR A 136 3.85 -25.36 -28.06
C TYR A 136 4.32 -23.94 -27.74
N CYS A 137 5.48 -23.55 -28.28
CA CYS A 137 5.96 -22.17 -28.32
C CYS A 137 5.91 -21.72 -29.78
N ASN A 138 5.07 -20.72 -30.11
CA ASN A 138 4.84 -20.25 -31.49
C ASN A 138 4.61 -21.42 -32.48
N ASP A 139 3.68 -22.31 -32.13
CA ASP A 139 3.32 -23.52 -32.90
C ASP A 139 4.42 -24.60 -33.02
N VAL A 140 5.58 -24.39 -32.39
CA VAL A 140 6.64 -25.40 -32.29
C VAL A 140 6.46 -26.21 -31.01
N LYS A 141 6.32 -27.53 -31.13
CA LYS A 141 6.14 -28.43 -29.99
C LYS A 141 7.35 -28.40 -29.06
N VAL A 142 7.11 -28.18 -27.78
CA VAL A 142 8.16 -28.10 -26.77
C VAL A 142 8.39 -29.47 -26.13
N THR A 143 9.63 -29.96 -26.11
CA THR A 143 9.97 -31.28 -25.55
C THR A 143 11.11 -31.26 -24.53
N ASN A 144 11.81 -30.13 -24.41
CA ASN A 144 12.92 -29.88 -23.50
C ASN A 144 12.83 -28.44 -23.00
N ASP A 145 13.65 -28.11 -22.01
CA ASP A 145 13.75 -26.74 -21.48
C ASP A 145 14.20 -25.77 -22.58
N ILE A 146 13.51 -24.65 -22.74
CA ILE A 146 13.79 -23.66 -23.77
C ILE A 146 13.52 -22.24 -23.29
N ALA A 147 14.14 -21.26 -23.96
CA ALA A 147 13.69 -19.88 -23.93
C ALA A 147 12.72 -19.65 -25.10
N CYS A 148 11.61 -18.97 -24.85
CA CYS A 148 10.57 -18.68 -25.84
C CYS A 148 10.30 -17.18 -25.90
N ASN A 149 10.13 -16.64 -27.11
CA ASN A 149 9.65 -15.29 -27.36
C ASN A 149 8.30 -15.35 -28.08
N GLY A 150 7.20 -14.92 -27.45
CA GLY A 150 5.88 -14.96 -28.08
C GLY A 150 4.85 -15.77 -27.29
N THR A 151 4.12 -16.67 -27.94
CA THR A 151 2.96 -17.32 -27.31
C THR A 151 3.22 -18.79 -27.03
N ILE A 152 2.96 -19.20 -25.79
CA ILE A 152 2.87 -20.59 -25.38
C ILE A 152 1.41 -21.02 -25.44
N THR A 153 1.11 -22.04 -26.25
CA THR A 153 -0.21 -22.67 -26.32
C THR A 153 -0.15 -24.05 -25.69
N THR A 154 -1.08 -24.36 -24.80
CA THR A 154 -1.20 -25.67 -24.15
C THR A 154 -2.63 -26.19 -24.18
N ASP A 155 -2.79 -27.49 -23.92
CA ASP A 155 -4.05 -28.11 -23.51
C ASP A 155 -3.93 -28.60 -22.05
N SER A 156 -4.52 -27.87 -21.10
CA SER A 156 -4.41 -28.20 -19.67
C SER A 156 -5.18 -29.47 -19.25
N THR A 157 -5.99 -30.06 -20.15
CA THR A 157 -6.64 -31.35 -19.89
C THR A 157 -5.69 -32.52 -20.08
N LYS A 158 -4.62 -32.32 -20.85
CA LYS A 158 -3.57 -33.32 -21.13
C LYS A 158 -2.31 -33.01 -20.35
N ASP A 159 -1.74 -31.84 -20.60
CA ASP A 159 -0.53 -31.35 -19.92
C ASP A 159 -0.89 -30.70 -18.58
N LEU A 160 -0.09 -30.97 -17.55
CA LEU A 160 -0.23 -30.28 -16.27
C LEU A 160 0.72 -29.09 -16.27
N VAL A 161 0.17 -27.88 -16.14
CA VAL A 161 0.93 -26.64 -16.29
C VAL A 161 0.85 -25.80 -15.02
N ARG A 162 1.98 -25.16 -14.69
CA ARG A 162 2.05 -24.04 -13.75
C ARG A 162 2.89 -22.92 -14.39
N PHE A 163 2.38 -21.70 -14.35
CA PHE A 163 3.10 -20.52 -14.84
C PHE A 163 3.33 -19.54 -13.69
N VAL A 164 4.32 -18.67 -13.87
CA VAL A 164 4.62 -17.55 -12.98
C VAL A 164 4.72 -16.28 -13.83
N THR A 165 3.96 -15.25 -13.47
CA THR A 165 4.01 -13.96 -14.16
C THR A 165 5.22 -13.13 -13.72
N LEU A 166 5.66 -12.16 -14.51
CA LEU A 166 6.75 -11.26 -14.11
C LEU A 166 6.46 -10.52 -12.78
N PRO A 167 5.24 -9.98 -12.53
CA PRO A 167 4.91 -9.40 -11.23
C PRO A 167 4.99 -10.42 -10.08
N GLU A 168 4.49 -11.64 -10.29
CA GLU A 168 4.54 -12.70 -9.28
C GLU A 168 5.99 -13.10 -8.97
N LEU A 169 6.84 -13.22 -10.00
CA LEU A 169 8.28 -13.48 -9.84
C LEU A 169 8.97 -12.35 -9.07
N LYS A 170 8.71 -11.09 -9.42
CA LYS A 170 9.26 -9.94 -8.69
C LYS A 170 8.81 -9.91 -7.23
N ASN A 171 7.60 -10.37 -6.93
CA ASN A 171 7.14 -10.54 -5.54
C ASN A 171 8.00 -11.55 -4.79
N TYR A 172 8.20 -12.73 -5.36
CA TYR A 172 9.02 -13.78 -4.74
C TYR A 172 10.48 -13.36 -4.55
N LEU A 173 11.01 -12.55 -5.47
CA LEU A 173 12.37 -12.01 -5.37
C LEU A 173 12.50 -10.83 -4.37
N GLY A 174 11.40 -10.36 -3.79
CA GLY A 174 11.39 -9.19 -2.90
C GLY A 174 11.75 -7.88 -3.62
N CYS A 175 11.51 -7.82 -4.93
CA CYS A 175 11.78 -6.65 -5.74
C CYS A 175 10.55 -6.07 -6.46
N LEU A 176 9.35 -6.58 -6.15
CA LEU A 176 8.21 -5.67 -6.02
C LEU A 176 8.57 -4.75 -4.86
N GLY A 177 8.90 -3.49 -5.17
CA GLY A 177 9.28 -2.56 -4.12
C GLY A 177 8.24 -2.54 -3.01
N ASN A 178 8.68 -2.37 -1.76
CA ASN A 178 7.79 -2.18 -0.60
C ASN A 178 6.63 -1.23 -0.97
N PRO A 179 5.46 -1.30 -0.32
CA PRO A 179 4.34 -0.40 -0.66
C PRO A 179 4.81 1.04 -0.81
N LEU A 180 4.61 1.62 -2.00
CA LEU A 180 5.09 2.98 -2.31
C LEU A 180 4.45 3.95 -1.32
N LYS A 181 5.28 4.67 -0.56
CA LYS A 181 4.84 5.60 0.47
C LYS A 181 5.68 6.88 0.44
N ILE A 182 5.01 8.02 0.59
CA ILE A 182 5.66 9.31 0.89
C ILE A 182 6.06 9.33 2.37
N LEU A 183 7.33 9.58 2.65
CA LEU A 183 7.91 9.53 4.00
C LEU A 183 7.51 10.72 4.86
N ASN A 184 7.37 11.90 4.26
CA ASN A 184 7.10 13.14 4.99
C ASN A 184 5.71 13.12 5.63
N ASN A 185 5.64 13.55 6.89
CA ASN A 185 4.38 13.77 7.60
C ASN A 185 3.82 15.17 7.38
N GLU A 186 4.72 16.15 7.38
CA GLU A 186 4.44 17.58 7.22
C GLU A 186 5.58 18.24 6.43
N LEU A 187 5.37 19.49 6.02
CA LEU A 187 6.39 20.35 5.43
C LEU A 187 6.76 21.45 6.44
N PRO A 188 8.03 21.92 6.46
CA PRO A 188 8.43 23.05 7.29
C PRO A 188 7.57 24.29 7.01
N SER A 189 7.35 25.13 8.02
CA SER A 189 6.81 26.48 7.79
C SER A 189 7.88 27.38 7.17
N GLY A 190 7.47 28.30 6.29
CA GLY A 190 8.33 29.35 5.75
C GLY A 190 8.08 30.72 6.39
N ILE A 191 8.96 31.67 6.10
CA ILE A 191 8.85 33.07 6.51
C ILE A 191 8.89 33.95 5.27
N VAL A 192 8.04 34.99 5.22
CA VAL A 192 8.01 35.96 4.12
C VAL A 192 9.37 36.60 3.95
N GLY A 193 9.89 36.59 2.73
CA GLY A 193 11.17 37.20 2.40
C GLY A 193 12.39 36.41 2.86
N GLU A 194 12.24 35.20 3.39
CA GLU A 194 13.36 34.30 3.69
C GLU A 194 13.43 33.15 2.68
N SER A 195 14.62 32.55 2.52
CA SER A 195 14.76 31.37 1.67
C SER A 195 14.03 30.18 2.28
N TYR A 196 13.07 29.64 1.55
CA TYR A 196 12.36 28.41 1.89
C TYR A 196 12.95 27.22 1.14
N TYR A 197 13.10 26.09 1.83
CA TYR A 197 13.56 24.83 1.26
C TYR A 197 12.91 23.64 1.98
N ALA A 198 12.36 22.71 1.21
CA ALA A 198 11.83 21.45 1.70
C ALA A 198 11.98 20.34 0.66
N GLU A 199 12.18 19.12 1.13
CA GLU A 199 12.25 17.93 0.28
C GLU A 199 11.15 16.94 0.64
N VAL A 200 10.56 16.35 -0.39
CA VAL A 200 9.58 15.27 -0.29
C VAL A 200 10.20 14.00 -0.85
N MET A 201 10.28 12.98 0.01
CA MET A 201 10.93 11.71 -0.27
C MET A 201 9.91 10.58 -0.30
N ALA A 202 10.15 9.59 -1.15
CA ALA A 202 9.38 8.35 -1.19
C ALA A 202 10.26 7.14 -0.85
N ILE A 203 9.63 6.13 -0.26
CA ILE A 203 10.20 4.80 -0.02
C ILE A 203 9.31 3.73 -0.64
N GLY A 204 9.90 2.59 -0.97
CA GLY A 204 9.18 1.50 -1.63
C GLY A 204 9.03 1.72 -3.13
N GLY A 205 8.21 0.90 -3.79
CA GLY A 205 8.08 0.87 -5.24
C GLY A 205 9.39 0.58 -5.97
N ILE A 206 9.32 0.58 -7.29
CA ILE A 206 10.48 0.41 -8.17
C ILE A 206 10.95 1.79 -8.65
N LYS A 207 12.24 2.09 -8.53
CA LYS A 207 12.85 3.33 -9.07
C LYS A 207 13.02 3.20 -10.59
N PRO A 208 13.08 4.30 -11.37
CA PRO A 208 13.00 5.69 -10.94
C PRO A 208 11.56 6.11 -10.58
N TYR A 209 11.45 7.07 -9.66
CA TYR A 209 10.16 7.66 -9.31
C TYR A 209 9.80 8.78 -10.26
N LYS A 210 8.51 8.99 -10.43
CA LYS A 210 7.98 10.18 -11.09
C LYS A 210 7.04 10.90 -10.14
N TRP A 211 7.09 12.22 -10.17
CA TRP A 211 6.35 13.08 -9.25
C TRP A 211 5.44 14.02 -10.01
N CYS A 212 4.32 14.36 -9.40
CA CYS A 212 3.47 15.48 -9.79
C CYS A 212 2.86 16.13 -8.55
N TYR A 213 2.39 17.36 -8.70
CA TYR A 213 1.62 18.04 -7.67
C TYR A 213 0.33 18.64 -8.22
N SER A 214 -0.62 18.93 -7.34
CA SER A 214 -1.82 19.71 -7.64
C SER A 214 -2.17 20.63 -6.48
N GLY A 215 -2.79 21.77 -6.78
CA GLY A 215 -2.91 22.89 -5.86
C GLY A 215 -1.98 24.04 -6.26
N LEU A 216 -2.19 25.19 -5.63
CA LEU A 216 -1.40 26.39 -5.89
C LEU A 216 -0.35 26.53 -4.79
N PRO A 217 0.97 26.47 -5.11
CA PRO A 217 1.99 26.79 -4.14
C PRO A 217 1.91 28.27 -3.72
N PRO A 218 2.33 28.62 -2.49
CA PRO A 218 2.45 30.01 -2.08
C PRO A 218 3.30 30.83 -3.07
N SER A 219 2.96 32.10 -3.25
CA SER A 219 3.70 33.00 -4.12
C SER A 219 5.19 33.03 -3.73
N GLY A 220 6.06 32.82 -4.72
CA GLY A 220 7.51 32.79 -4.51
C GLY A 220 8.10 31.41 -4.18
N ILE A 221 7.27 30.37 -3.97
CA ILE A 221 7.72 28.98 -3.84
C ILE A 221 7.56 28.25 -5.18
N ASN A 222 8.63 27.64 -5.65
CA ASN A 222 8.64 26.78 -6.83
C ASN A 222 8.75 25.30 -6.41
N ILE A 223 8.11 24.42 -7.16
CA ILE A 223 8.17 22.97 -6.99
C ILE A 223 8.98 22.36 -8.14
N THR A 224 9.93 21.51 -7.82
CA THR A 224 10.75 20.78 -8.79
C THR A 224 10.65 19.27 -8.51
N PRO A 225 10.27 18.42 -9.49
CA PRO A 225 9.95 18.78 -10.86
C PRO A 225 8.64 19.58 -10.97
N ASN A 226 8.60 20.55 -11.90
CA ASN A 226 7.42 21.36 -12.16
C ASN A 226 6.43 20.60 -13.04
N ALA A 227 5.73 19.65 -12.42
CA ALA A 227 4.83 18.72 -13.08
C ALA A 227 3.45 18.73 -12.39
N VAL A 228 2.45 19.30 -13.07
CA VAL A 228 1.08 19.37 -12.56
C VAL A 228 0.34 18.08 -12.90
N CYS A 229 -0.27 17.43 -11.89
CA CYS A 229 -0.98 16.17 -12.08
C CYS A 229 -2.11 16.29 -13.13
N PRO A 230 -2.35 15.25 -13.96
CA PRO A 230 -1.75 13.91 -13.92
C PRO A 230 -0.44 13.78 -14.72
N ASN A 231 0.22 14.88 -15.09
CA ASN A 231 1.52 14.81 -15.77
C ASN A 231 2.62 14.56 -14.74
N TYR A 232 3.30 13.42 -14.83
CA TYR A 232 4.39 13.05 -13.93
C TYR A 232 5.75 13.29 -14.60
N GLN A 233 6.72 13.78 -13.83
CA GLN A 233 8.11 13.93 -14.29
C GLN A 233 9.06 13.12 -13.41
N GLU A 234 10.04 12.49 -14.04
CA GLU A 234 11.03 11.64 -13.37
C GLU A 234 11.94 12.47 -12.45
N SER A 235 12.04 12.08 -11.18
CA SER A 235 12.96 12.66 -10.22
C SER A 235 13.15 11.72 -9.02
N SER A 236 14.33 11.74 -8.39
CA SER A 236 14.58 10.94 -7.18
C SER A 236 13.85 11.50 -5.95
N ILE A 237 13.66 12.82 -5.90
CA ILE A 237 13.00 13.59 -4.83
C ILE A 237 12.18 14.72 -5.45
N LEU A 238 11.16 15.21 -4.75
CA LEU A 238 10.49 16.46 -5.09
C LEU A 238 10.93 17.55 -4.12
N THR A 239 11.39 18.68 -4.64
CA THR A 239 11.89 19.80 -3.83
C THR A 239 10.98 21.00 -3.96
N LEU A 240 10.68 21.65 -2.84
CA LEU A 240 10.03 22.94 -2.78
C LEU A 240 11.09 23.96 -2.37
N SER A 241 11.27 25.00 -3.16
CA SER A 241 12.30 26.02 -2.91
C SER A 241 11.88 27.39 -3.42
N GLY A 242 12.31 28.43 -2.75
CA GLY A 242 12.10 29.81 -3.22
C GLY A 242 12.13 30.81 -2.09
N MET A 243 11.51 31.97 -2.30
CA MET A 243 11.42 33.06 -1.32
C MET A 243 9.96 33.49 -1.24
N PRO A 244 9.20 33.04 -0.22
CA PRO A 244 7.78 33.34 -0.11
C PRO A 244 7.55 34.85 -0.04
N SER A 245 6.60 35.38 -0.81
CA SER A 245 6.37 36.82 -0.88
C SER A 245 5.19 37.30 -0.03
N ASN A 246 4.27 36.40 0.34
CA ASN A 246 3.04 36.73 1.05
C ASN A 246 2.80 35.75 2.21
N LEU A 247 2.24 36.27 3.31
CA LEU A 247 1.70 35.47 4.40
C LEU A 247 0.53 34.64 3.86
N THR A 248 0.58 33.32 4.00
CA THR A 248 -0.49 32.44 3.51
C THR A 248 -0.37 31.01 4.05
N SER A 249 -1.50 30.30 4.12
CA SER A 249 -1.55 28.85 4.26
C SER A 249 -2.09 28.23 2.97
N ALA A 250 -1.33 27.34 2.34
CA ALA A 250 -1.73 26.67 1.10
C ALA A 250 -1.73 25.15 1.26
N SER A 251 -2.75 24.49 0.72
CA SER A 251 -2.81 23.02 0.63
C SER A 251 -2.33 22.56 -0.76
N ILE A 252 -1.37 21.63 -0.78
CA ILE A 252 -0.81 21.05 -1.99
C ILE A 252 -0.88 19.54 -1.88
N LYS A 253 -1.48 18.89 -2.87
CA LYS A 253 -1.42 17.44 -3.03
C LYS A 253 -0.20 17.07 -3.83
N ILE A 254 0.65 16.21 -3.28
CA ILE A 254 1.83 15.67 -3.95
C ILE A 254 1.58 14.18 -4.20
N CYS A 255 1.83 13.74 -5.42
CA CYS A 255 1.70 12.36 -5.84
C CYS A 255 3.04 11.84 -6.37
N VAL A 256 3.33 10.59 -6.06
CA VAL A 256 4.47 9.83 -6.57
C VAL A 256 3.97 8.56 -7.25
N GLU A 257 4.58 8.26 -8.39
CA GLU A 257 4.39 7.05 -9.17
C GLU A 257 5.73 6.32 -9.28
N ASP A 258 5.72 5.01 -9.09
CA ASP A 258 6.90 4.19 -9.30
C ASP A 258 7.01 3.69 -10.75
N SER A 259 8.09 3.00 -11.08
CA SER A 259 8.34 2.47 -12.43
C SER A 259 7.75 1.07 -12.64
N ASN A 260 6.90 0.58 -11.74
CA ASN A 260 6.36 -0.78 -11.83
C ASN A 260 5.40 -0.93 -13.02
N THR A 261 5.38 -2.13 -13.60
CA THR A 261 4.67 -2.47 -14.84
C THR A 261 4.07 -3.88 -14.72
N PRO A 262 2.87 -4.15 -15.27
CA PRO A 262 2.08 -3.32 -16.20
C PRO A 262 1.33 -2.16 -15.55
N SER A 263 1.23 -2.13 -14.21
CA SER A 263 0.60 -1.05 -13.45
C SER A 263 1.58 -0.51 -12.42
N SER A 264 1.81 0.80 -12.46
CA SER A 264 2.58 1.52 -11.45
C SER A 264 1.80 1.63 -10.14
N TYR A 265 2.54 1.60 -9.04
CA TYR A 265 2.01 1.99 -7.75
C TYR A 265 1.98 3.52 -7.64
N LYS A 266 0.92 4.04 -7.06
CA LYS A 266 0.71 5.47 -6.84
C LYS A 266 0.46 5.75 -5.38
N SER A 267 1.09 6.80 -4.87
CA SER A 267 0.88 7.29 -3.51
C SER A 267 0.71 8.80 -3.58
N CYS A 268 -0.36 9.32 -2.98
CA CYS A 268 -0.62 10.75 -2.91
C CYS A 268 -0.79 11.18 -1.46
N LYS A 269 -0.31 12.37 -1.13
CA LYS A 269 -0.45 12.97 0.19
C LYS A 269 -0.70 14.47 0.07
N ASP A 270 -1.64 14.97 0.88
CA ASP A 270 -1.91 16.38 1.04
C ASP A 270 -0.96 16.97 2.09
N PHE A 271 -0.33 18.10 1.76
CA PHE A 271 0.53 18.87 2.65
C PHE A 271 0.00 20.28 2.78
N ILE A 272 0.11 20.84 3.99
CA ILE A 272 -0.17 22.25 4.26
C ILE A 272 1.17 22.97 4.38
N ILE A 273 1.36 24.03 3.60
CA ILE A 273 2.50 24.94 3.73
C ILE A 273 2.00 26.21 4.40
N VAL A 274 2.63 26.57 5.51
CA VAL A 274 2.33 27.80 6.26
C VAL A 274 3.50 28.77 6.06
N ILE A 275 3.20 29.95 5.54
CA ILE A 275 4.14 31.07 5.41
C ILE A 275 3.77 32.13 6.43
N ASN A 276 4.69 32.38 7.37
CA ASN A 276 4.58 33.35 8.44
C ASN A 276 5.21 34.70 8.02
N SER A 277 4.88 35.79 8.71
CA SER A 277 5.51 37.10 8.45
C SER A 277 6.99 37.09 8.86
N SER A 278 7.83 37.90 8.19
CA SER A 278 9.17 38.18 8.68
C SER A 278 9.06 38.95 9.98
N GLY A 279 9.33 38.26 11.09
CA GLY A 279 9.56 38.92 12.36
C GLY A 279 10.82 39.77 12.22
N ASN A 280 10.66 41.08 12.03
CA ASN A 280 11.77 42.00 12.10
C ASN A 280 12.18 42.08 13.58
N GLY A 281 13.10 41.21 13.98
CA GLY A 281 13.73 41.24 15.29
C GLY A 281 14.66 42.44 15.38
N THR A 282 14.13 43.61 15.76
CA THR A 282 14.96 44.58 16.48
C THR A 282 15.07 44.11 17.93
N SER A 283 16.22 43.54 18.26
CA SER A 283 16.64 43.39 19.65
C SER A 283 16.81 44.77 20.28
N SER A 284 15.85 45.17 21.12
CA SER A 284 16.12 46.11 22.21
C SER A 284 15.77 45.43 23.51
N SER A 285 16.81 45.22 24.29
CA SER A 285 16.83 44.94 25.72
C SER A 285 15.88 45.84 26.51
N GLU A 286 15.27 45.26 27.56
CA GLU A 286 14.53 45.90 28.65
C GLU A 286 13.20 46.56 28.24
N THR A 287 12.07 46.42 28.93
CA THR A 287 11.63 45.74 30.16
C THR A 287 10.13 45.97 30.21
N GLY A 288 9.30 44.92 30.27
CA GLY A 288 7.86 45.07 30.51
C GLY A 288 7.03 45.64 29.35
N GLU A 289 5.79 45.14 29.31
CA GLU A 289 4.61 45.75 28.69
C GLU A 289 4.52 45.88 27.15
N ASN A 290 3.53 45.12 26.65
CA ASN A 290 2.59 45.49 25.59
C ASN A 290 3.17 45.78 24.21
N ASN A 291 3.22 44.73 23.38
CA ASN A 291 2.89 44.91 21.96
C ASN A 291 2.11 43.72 21.38
N SER A 292 1.11 43.22 22.11
CA SER A 292 -0.09 42.72 21.44
C SER A 292 -0.94 43.96 21.14
N ASN A 293 -1.60 44.02 19.97
CA ASN A 293 -2.65 45.02 19.69
C ASN A 293 -3.82 44.96 20.71
N CYS A 294 -3.75 44.05 21.68
CA CYS A 294 -4.78 43.64 22.62
C CYS A 294 -4.28 43.82 24.07
N ALA A 295 -3.92 45.05 24.44
CA ALA A 295 -3.47 45.36 25.82
C ALA A 295 -4.57 45.11 26.87
N SER A 296 -5.85 45.12 26.46
CA SER A 296 -7.01 44.74 27.29
C SER A 296 -7.26 43.22 27.33
N GLY A 297 -6.41 42.41 26.69
CA GLY A 297 -6.55 40.97 26.53
C GLY A 297 -7.52 40.55 25.42
N TYR A 298 -7.65 39.25 25.24
CA TYR A 298 -8.35 38.60 24.12
C TYR A 298 -9.72 38.05 24.58
N SER A 299 -10.73 38.18 23.72
CA SER A 299 -11.96 37.38 23.83
C SER A 299 -11.78 36.05 23.10
N PHE A 300 -12.32 34.97 23.68
CA PHE A 300 -12.30 33.65 23.07
C PHE A 300 -13.71 33.13 22.87
N ARG A 301 -14.02 32.73 21.64
CA ARG A 301 -15.26 32.08 21.26
C ARG A 301 -14.97 30.75 20.60
N PHE A 302 -15.63 29.72 21.08
CA PHE A 302 -15.55 28.37 20.55
C PHE A 302 -16.91 27.97 19.98
N THR A 303 -16.91 27.39 18.80
CA THR A 303 -18.09 26.83 18.14
C THR A 303 -17.79 25.39 17.73
N ALA A 304 -18.54 24.42 18.26
CA ALA A 304 -18.49 23.04 17.80
C ALA A 304 -19.75 22.66 17.05
N VAL A 305 -19.57 22.04 15.88
CA VAL A 305 -20.64 21.44 15.09
C VAL A 305 -20.46 19.93 15.12
N ASN A 306 -21.43 19.22 15.70
CA ASN A 306 -21.44 17.77 15.72
C ASN A 306 -22.39 17.23 14.66
N LEU A 307 -21.82 16.69 13.59
CA LEU A 307 -22.56 16.02 12.52
C LEU A 307 -22.59 14.49 12.72
N GLY A 308 -21.81 13.96 13.65
CA GLY A 308 -21.69 12.54 13.94
C GLY A 308 -22.87 11.97 14.72
N GLN A 309 -22.97 10.65 14.76
CA GLN A 309 -24.09 9.91 15.36
C GLN A 309 -24.00 9.72 16.89
N ASN A 310 -23.03 10.38 17.54
CA ASN A 310 -22.79 10.23 18.96
C ASN A 310 -22.56 11.60 19.57
N TRP A 311 -23.03 11.78 20.81
CA TRP A 311 -22.65 12.94 21.60
C TRP A 311 -21.16 12.89 21.94
N ILE A 312 -20.56 14.03 22.27
CA ILE A 312 -19.15 14.08 22.67
C ILE A 312 -18.95 15.16 23.73
N TRP A 313 -18.06 14.90 24.68
CA TRP A 313 -17.68 15.89 25.68
C TRP A 313 -16.52 16.72 25.14
N VAL A 314 -16.54 18.02 25.38
CA VAL A 314 -15.46 18.92 25.01
C VAL A 314 -15.06 19.80 26.18
N TRP A 315 -13.75 19.99 26.32
CA TRP A 315 -13.15 21.09 27.05
C TRP A 315 -12.67 22.12 26.04
N PRO A 316 -13.45 23.21 25.84
CA PRO A 316 -13.11 24.22 24.84
C PRO A 316 -11.94 25.11 25.27
N LEU A 317 -11.57 25.11 26.55
CA LEU A 317 -10.49 25.93 27.07
C LEU A 317 -9.83 25.25 28.29
N ARG A 318 -8.66 24.66 28.09
CA ARG A 318 -7.67 24.43 29.16
C ARG A 318 -6.56 25.47 29.01
N TYR A 319 -6.22 26.16 30.09
CA TYR A 319 -5.09 27.07 30.10
C TYR A 319 -4.13 26.79 31.25
N SER A 320 -2.84 27.08 31.02
CA SER A 320 -1.80 27.04 32.05
C SER A 320 -1.11 28.40 32.06
N TYR A 321 -1.02 29.00 33.25
CA TYR A 321 -0.35 30.28 33.46
C TYR A 321 0.73 30.13 34.54
N ASN A 322 2.00 30.31 34.17
CA ASN A 322 3.16 30.23 35.08
C ASN A 322 3.12 29.01 36.04
N ASP A 323 3.01 27.79 35.48
CA ASP A 323 2.98 26.53 36.24
C ASP A 323 1.85 26.40 37.27
N ARG A 324 0.79 27.23 37.19
CA ARG A 324 -0.47 27.00 37.88
C ARG A 324 -1.52 26.55 36.86
N GLU A 325 -1.87 25.27 36.90
CA GLU A 325 -3.03 24.74 36.17
C GLU A 325 -4.32 25.34 36.75
N GLY A 326 -4.92 26.27 36.01
CA GLY A 326 -6.28 26.74 36.26
C GLY A 326 -7.22 25.97 35.36
N VAL A 327 -7.76 24.84 35.81
CA VAL A 327 -8.75 24.09 35.04
C VAL A 327 -10.10 24.78 35.17
N GLU A 328 -10.60 25.42 34.11
CA GLU A 328 -12.03 25.69 34.01
C GLU A 328 -12.76 24.40 33.62
N GLU A 329 -13.24 23.67 34.63
CA GLU A 329 -13.97 22.41 34.49
C GLU A 329 -15.39 22.57 33.92
N LYS A 330 -15.63 23.43 32.91
CA LYS A 330 -16.88 23.35 32.16
C LYS A 330 -16.69 22.41 30.98
N ILE A 331 -16.83 21.12 31.26
CA ILE A 331 -17.02 20.12 30.22
C ILE A 331 -18.41 20.37 29.62
N PHE A 332 -18.49 20.59 28.31
CA PHE A 332 -19.77 20.73 27.61
C PHE A 332 -20.07 19.47 26.83
N LEU A 333 -21.32 19.03 26.91
CA LEU A 333 -21.83 17.97 26.05
C LEU A 333 -22.28 18.58 24.73
N ILE A 334 -21.78 18.06 23.62
CA ILE A 334 -22.24 18.39 22.27
C ILE A 334 -23.12 17.23 21.78
N PRO A 335 -24.46 17.37 21.81
CA PRO A 335 -25.37 16.37 21.25
C PRO A 335 -25.09 16.07 19.78
N GLU A 336 -25.43 14.85 19.36
CA GLU A 336 -25.49 14.48 17.94
C GLU A 336 -26.33 15.49 17.14
N GLY A 337 -25.86 15.84 15.94
CA GLY A 337 -26.58 16.73 15.02
C GLY A 337 -26.74 18.17 15.49
N SER A 338 -25.94 18.64 16.45
CA SER A 338 -26.12 19.95 17.08
C SER A 338 -24.89 20.86 16.99
N THR A 339 -25.13 22.16 17.11
CA THR A 339 -24.08 23.18 17.25
C THR A 339 -24.07 23.72 18.68
N ARG A 340 -22.88 23.82 19.29
CA ARG A 340 -22.67 24.38 20.62
C ARG A 340 -21.65 25.49 20.57
N ASN A 341 -21.96 26.60 21.22
CA ASN A 341 -21.08 27.75 21.32
C ASN A 341 -20.67 27.95 22.78
N TYR A 342 -19.42 28.37 22.98
CA TYR A 342 -18.86 28.73 24.26
C TYR A 342 -18.10 30.04 24.12
N SER A 343 -18.30 30.97 25.04
CA SER A 343 -17.48 32.18 25.13
C SER A 343 -16.76 32.14 26.47
N SER A 344 -15.44 32.38 26.45
CA SER A 344 -14.65 32.48 27.67
C SER A 344 -15.18 33.65 28.52
N PRO A 345 -15.47 33.43 29.82
CA PRO A 345 -15.79 34.52 30.75
C PRO A 345 -14.57 35.37 31.12
N TYR A 346 -13.36 34.87 30.83
CA TYR A 346 -12.10 35.48 31.24
C TYR A 346 -11.41 36.14 30.07
N THR A 347 -10.75 37.24 30.41
CA THR A 347 -9.77 37.91 29.57
C THR A 347 -8.51 37.05 29.49
N LEU A 348 -8.17 36.61 28.28
CA LEU A 348 -6.93 35.88 28.02
C LEU A 348 -5.81 36.86 27.65
N TYR A 349 -4.57 36.46 27.87
CA TYR A 349 -3.38 37.22 27.48
C TYR A 349 -2.57 36.46 26.44
N GLY A 350 -1.80 37.16 25.62
CA GLY A 350 -1.14 36.55 24.44
C GLY A 350 -0.21 35.37 24.78
N ARG A 351 0.38 35.37 25.97
CA ARG A 351 1.26 34.29 26.48
C ARG A 351 0.53 33.09 27.06
N ASP A 352 -0.79 33.18 27.22
CA ASP A 352 -1.56 32.09 27.79
C ASP A 352 -1.60 30.96 26.76
N PHE A 353 -1.31 29.74 27.20
CA PHE A 353 -1.40 28.56 26.34
C PHE A 353 -2.82 28.01 26.42
N ILE A 354 -3.48 27.82 25.28
CA ILE A 354 -4.81 27.23 25.26
C ILE A 354 -4.83 25.91 24.51
N SER A 355 -5.59 24.95 25.03
CA SER A 355 -5.91 23.71 24.32
C SER A 355 -7.40 23.41 24.32
N VAL A 356 -7.87 22.91 23.19
CA VAL A 356 -9.23 22.37 23.00
C VAL A 356 -9.12 20.86 23.00
N THR A 357 -9.82 20.20 23.92
CA THR A 357 -9.71 18.74 24.09
C THR A 357 -11.07 18.08 24.04
N PHE A 358 -11.18 17.01 23.26
CA PHE A 358 -12.40 16.20 23.10
C PHE A 358 -12.27 14.87 23.82
N TYR A 359 -13.38 14.43 24.40
CA TYR A 359 -13.44 13.26 25.27
C TYR A 359 -14.57 12.33 24.88
N TRP A 360 -14.23 11.05 24.78
CA TRP A 360 -15.22 10.00 24.61
C TRP A 360 -14.77 8.67 25.21
N ARG A 361 -15.58 8.12 26.12
CA ARG A 361 -15.37 6.81 26.78
C ARG A 361 -13.95 6.57 27.32
N GLY A 362 -13.31 7.62 27.84
CA GLY A 362 -11.97 7.54 28.44
C GLY A 362 -10.80 7.82 27.48
N ASN A 363 -11.07 8.06 26.19
CA ASN A 363 -10.07 8.56 25.25
C ASN A 363 -10.12 10.09 25.19
N GLU A 364 -8.95 10.71 25.10
CA GLU A 364 -8.76 12.16 24.95
C GLU A 364 -8.09 12.47 23.61
N TYR A 365 -8.45 13.58 22.99
CA TYR A 365 -7.81 14.06 21.77
C TYR A 365 -7.77 15.58 21.74
N VAL A 366 -6.60 16.12 21.39
CA VAL A 366 -6.31 17.56 21.40
C VAL A 366 -6.09 18.05 19.96
N PRO A 367 -7.16 18.41 19.23
CA PRO A 367 -7.04 18.93 17.86
C PRO A 367 -6.42 20.34 17.76
N LEU A 368 -6.38 21.10 18.86
CA LEU A 368 -5.84 22.44 18.89
C LEU A 368 -5.13 22.70 20.23
N ALA A 369 -3.85 23.09 20.18
CA ALA A 369 -3.08 23.51 21.35
C ALA A 369 -1.99 24.52 20.92
N ARG A 370 -2.16 25.80 21.27
CA ARG A 370 -1.29 26.91 20.87
C ARG A 370 -1.35 28.07 21.88
N ASN A 371 -0.42 29.01 21.78
CA ASN A 371 -0.53 30.27 22.54
C ASN A 371 -1.66 31.15 21.99
N VAL A 372 -2.30 31.92 22.85
CA VAL A 372 -3.38 32.86 22.50
C VAL A 372 -2.94 33.85 21.42
N SER A 373 -1.72 34.39 21.51
CA SER A 373 -1.18 35.30 20.48
C SER A 373 -1.00 34.65 19.11
N GLU A 374 -0.93 33.32 19.03
CA GLU A 374 -0.78 32.58 17.78
C GLU A 374 -2.13 32.24 17.12
N LEU A 375 -3.22 32.33 17.87
CA LEU A 375 -4.57 32.02 17.40
C LEU A 375 -5.31 33.27 16.89
N ASP A 376 -4.91 34.46 17.35
CA ASP A 376 -5.37 35.74 16.81
C ASP A 376 -4.49 36.15 15.62
N ALA A 377 -4.66 35.47 14.49
CA ALA A 377 -3.85 35.71 13.29
C ALA A 377 -4.16 37.06 12.62
N ASN A 378 -5.35 37.62 12.84
CA ASN A 378 -5.84 38.89 12.33
C ASN A 378 -5.54 40.07 13.27
N GLY A 379 -5.15 39.81 14.52
CA GLY A 379 -4.75 40.82 15.50
C GLY A 379 -5.91 41.68 15.98
N ASP A 380 -7.14 41.17 15.92
CA ASP A 380 -8.37 41.90 16.28
C ASP A 380 -8.83 41.66 17.72
N CYS A 381 -8.06 40.87 18.47
CA CYS A 381 -8.32 40.52 19.86
C CYS A 381 -9.55 39.63 20.09
N ASP A 382 -10.17 39.08 19.04
CA ASP A 382 -11.31 38.16 19.12
C ASP A 382 -10.97 36.80 18.49
N ILE A 383 -10.55 35.86 19.32
CA ILE A 383 -10.17 34.52 18.87
C ILE A 383 -11.43 33.67 18.71
N GLN A 384 -11.73 33.28 17.48
CA GLN A 384 -12.83 32.38 17.16
C GLN A 384 -12.27 31.02 16.74
N VAL A 385 -12.62 29.97 17.46
CA VAL A 385 -12.24 28.60 17.13
C VAL A 385 -13.47 27.82 16.75
N LYS A 386 -13.42 27.20 15.58
CA LYS A 386 -14.47 26.31 15.11
C LYS A 386 -13.96 24.89 14.98
N CYS A 387 -14.72 23.96 15.55
CA CYS A 387 -14.46 22.54 15.45
C CYS A 387 -15.62 21.80 14.78
N VAL A 388 -15.30 20.83 13.92
CA VAL A 388 -16.29 20.03 13.21
C VAL A 388 -16.05 18.55 13.52
N ILE A 389 -17.08 17.87 14.01
CA ILE A 389 -17.12 16.41 14.15
C ILE A 389 -17.91 15.86 12.95
N PRO A 390 -17.28 15.07 12.07
CA PRO A 390 -17.90 14.64 10.82
C PRO A 390 -18.96 13.54 11.02
N TYR A 391 -19.84 13.36 10.01
CA TYR A 391 -20.94 12.39 10.04
C TYR A 391 -20.52 10.94 10.30
N ASN A 392 -19.31 10.56 9.93
CA ASN A 392 -18.76 9.21 10.08
C ASN A 392 -18.11 8.96 11.45
N TYR A 393 -18.19 9.90 12.39
CA TYR A 393 -17.67 9.70 13.74
C TYR A 393 -18.49 8.64 14.50
N ASP A 394 -17.90 7.46 14.68
CA ASP A 394 -18.50 6.29 15.31
C ASP A 394 -18.26 6.22 16.83
N GLY A 395 -17.61 7.24 17.40
CA GLY A 395 -17.23 7.25 18.80
C GLY A 395 -15.97 6.42 19.11
N ARG A 396 -15.09 6.11 18.15
CA ARG A 396 -13.85 5.37 18.45
C ARG A 396 -12.60 6.15 18.09
N ASP A 397 -12.62 6.80 16.93
CA ASP A 397 -11.48 7.57 16.44
C ASP A 397 -11.76 9.07 16.58
N LEU A 398 -11.15 9.70 17.59
CA LEU A 398 -11.29 11.13 17.83
C LEU A 398 -10.46 11.97 16.84
N THR A 399 -9.50 11.38 16.11
CA THR A 399 -8.59 12.12 15.21
C THR A 399 -9.28 12.72 13.99
N VAL A 400 -10.51 12.28 13.71
CA VAL A 400 -11.37 12.84 12.66
C VAL A 400 -11.95 14.21 13.03
N VAL A 401 -11.89 14.62 14.29
CA VAL A 401 -12.33 15.95 14.73
C VAL A 401 -11.29 16.98 14.29
N THR A 402 -11.73 17.98 13.55
CA THR A 402 -10.86 19.07 13.08
C THR A 402 -11.25 20.37 13.75
N CYS A 403 -10.25 21.17 14.13
CA CYS A 403 -10.43 22.49 14.70
C CYS A 403 -9.56 23.51 13.95
N SER A 404 -10.11 24.69 13.71
CA SER A 404 -9.38 25.81 13.14
C SER A 404 -9.76 27.10 13.85
N SER A 405 -8.79 28.00 14.04
CA SER A 405 -9.10 29.40 14.32
C SER A 405 -9.63 30.03 13.02
N GLU A 406 -10.77 30.71 13.10
CA GLU A 406 -11.39 31.45 11.98
C GLU A 406 -10.76 32.84 11.79
#